data_AF-A0A1B6HWH9-F1
#
_entry.id   AF-A0A1B6HWH9-F1
#
_cell.length_a   1.000
_cell.length_b   1.000
_cell.length_c   1.000
_cell.angle_alpha   90.00
_cell.angle_beta   90.00
_cell.angle_gamma   90.00
#
_symmetry.space_group_name_H-M   'P 1'
#
loop_
_entity.id
_entity.type
_entity.pdbx_description
1 polymer ?
#
loop_
_entity_poly.entity_id
_entity_poly.type
_entity_poly.pdbx_seq_one_letter_code
_entity_poly.pdbx_strand_id
1 'polypeptide(L)'
;YRQVFFLPVWSSCVLLRTRFSKMSAHLQWMIIRNNNAYLLKKRNIRKPLSTEPNNLLNIASFRYNGLVHKKSIGIEGPPEKGGKGFVAVYKRAKAVHKPAKCTVKRTFSWLVQQQC
;
A
#
# COMPACT_ATOMS: atom_id res chain seq x y z
N TYR A 1 55.41 21.73 22.65
CA TYR A 1 55.34 20.65 21.64
C TYR A 1 54.01 20.72 20.94
N ARG A 2 54.08 21.09 19.66
CA ARG A 2 52.98 21.47 18.77
C ARG A 2 52.26 20.19 18.31
N GLN A 3 51.03 19.97 18.77
CA GLN A 3 50.17 18.90 18.26
C GLN A 3 49.03 19.56 17.46
N VAL A 4 49.23 19.57 16.15
CA VAL A 4 48.26 20.02 15.15
C VAL A 4 47.30 18.85 14.95
N PHE A 5 46.10 18.92 15.51
CA PHE A 5 45.06 17.92 15.26
C PHE A 5 44.45 18.17 13.88
N PHE A 6 44.81 17.29 12.94
CA PHE A 6 44.24 17.21 11.60
C PHE A 6 43.02 16.27 11.60
N LEU A 7 41.88 16.83 11.17
CA LEU A 7 40.72 16.21 10.49
C LEU A 7 39.76 15.28 11.28
N PRO A 8 38.50 15.06 10.83
CA PRO A 8 37.86 15.56 9.60
C PRO A 8 36.53 16.29 9.81
N VAL A 9 36.26 17.27 8.95
CA VAL A 9 34.91 17.77 8.67
C VAL A 9 34.12 16.59 8.08
N TRP A 10 33.26 15.97 8.89
CA TRP A 10 32.20 15.11 8.39
C TRP A 10 31.23 16.00 7.61
N SER A 11 31.57 16.22 6.34
CA SER A 11 30.61 16.61 5.32
C SER A 11 29.50 15.58 5.38
N SER A 12 28.43 15.95 6.08
CA SER A 12 27.15 15.28 6.01
C SER A 12 26.66 15.50 4.59
N CYS A 13 27.19 14.72 3.65
CA CYS A 13 26.51 14.40 2.42
C CYS A 13 25.23 13.68 2.86
N VAL A 14 24.23 14.49 3.19
CA VAL A 14 22.85 14.06 3.24
C VAL A 14 22.61 13.55 1.84
N LEU A 15 22.77 12.24 1.66
CA LEU A 15 22.25 11.52 0.52
C LEU A 15 20.75 11.81 0.56
N LEU A 16 20.35 12.87 -0.16
CA LEU A 16 19.01 13.08 -0.64
C LEU A 16 18.72 11.83 -1.45
N ARG A 17 18.22 10.82 -0.74
CA ARG A 17 17.70 9.59 -1.29
C ARG A 17 16.49 10.03 -2.07
N THR A 18 16.72 10.46 -3.30
CA THR A 18 15.69 10.74 -4.28
C THR A 18 14.87 9.48 -4.36
N ARG A 19 13.70 9.51 -3.71
CA ARG A 19 12.73 8.45 -3.83
C ARG A 19 12.28 8.51 -5.28
N PHE A 20 12.90 7.70 -6.13
CA PHE A 20 12.50 7.56 -7.53
C PHE A 20 11.05 7.07 -7.55
N SER A 21 10.11 8.01 -7.65
CA SER A 21 8.67 7.76 -7.62
C SER A 21 8.25 7.36 -9.02
N LYS A 22 8.29 6.05 -9.32
CA LYS A 22 8.19 5.55 -10.70
C LYS A 22 6.94 5.97 -11.48
N MET A 23 5.81 6.31 -10.84
CA MET A 23 4.67 7.00 -11.47
C MET A 23 3.86 7.74 -10.40
N SER A 24 3.21 8.86 -10.74
CA SER A 24 2.28 9.54 -9.84
C SER A 24 0.97 8.75 -9.73
N ALA A 25 0.32 8.82 -8.56
CA ALA A 25 -0.98 8.18 -8.34
C ALA A 25 -2.05 8.76 -9.28
N HIS A 26 -2.03 10.07 -9.50
CA HIS A 26 -2.98 10.76 -10.38
C HIS A 26 -2.88 10.30 -11.83
N LEU A 27 -1.66 10.13 -12.35
CA LEU A 27 -1.46 9.63 -13.72
C LEU A 27 -2.01 8.20 -13.86
N GLN A 28 -1.70 7.32 -12.91
CA GLN A 28 -2.23 5.95 -12.91
C GLN A 28 -3.76 5.96 -12.90
N TRP A 29 -4.38 6.82 -12.09
CA TRP A 29 -5.84 6.95 -12.06
C TRP A 29 -6.44 7.41 -13.39
N MET A 30 -5.81 8.39 -14.04
CA MET A 30 -6.26 8.86 -15.35
C MET A 30 -6.25 7.75 -16.40
N ILE A 31 -5.28 6.83 -16.31
CA ILE A 31 -5.20 5.66 -17.18
C ILE A 31 -6.30 4.65 -16.84
N ILE A 32 -6.45 4.27 -15.56
CA ILE A 32 -7.30 3.11 -15.17
C ILE A 32 -8.79 3.42 -14.98
N ARG A 33 -9.17 4.69 -14.83
CA ARG A 33 -10.51 5.09 -14.36
C ARG A 33 -11.68 4.54 -15.19
N ASN A 34 -11.46 4.21 -16.47
CA ASN A 34 -12.51 3.80 -17.40
C ASN A 34 -12.33 2.40 -18.03
N ASN A 35 -11.12 1.82 -17.95
CA ASN A 35 -10.71 0.62 -18.69
C ASN A 35 -10.19 -0.52 -17.79
N ASN A 36 -10.34 -0.41 -16.48
CA ASN A 36 -9.90 -1.44 -15.54
C ASN A 36 -10.77 -2.71 -15.63
N ALA A 37 -10.14 -3.89 -15.57
CA ALA A 37 -10.83 -5.19 -15.58
C ALA A 37 -11.70 -5.43 -14.33
N TYR A 38 -11.37 -4.80 -13.20
CA TYR A 38 -12.15 -4.91 -11.96
C TYR A 38 -13.41 -4.02 -11.97
N LEU A 39 -13.61 -3.21 -13.01
CA LEU A 39 -14.70 -2.24 -13.07
C LEU A 39 -16.02 -2.91 -13.44
N LEU A 40 -17.02 -2.80 -12.55
CA LEU A 40 -18.36 -3.31 -12.78
C LEU A 40 -19.34 -2.16 -12.98
N LYS A 41 -19.78 -1.98 -14.24
CA LYS A 41 -20.82 -1.03 -14.61
C LYS A 41 -22.15 -1.78 -14.69
N LYS A 42 -23.07 -1.46 -13.77
CA LYS A 42 -24.43 -2.00 -13.77
C LYS A 42 -25.44 -0.89 -14.05
N ARG A 43 -26.52 -1.24 -14.75
CA ARG A 43 -27.67 -0.35 -14.98
C ARG A 43 -28.27 0.06 -13.62
N ASN A 44 -28.78 1.28 -13.52
CA ASN A 44 -29.40 1.87 -12.31
C ASN A 44 -28.46 2.20 -11.14
N ILE A 45 -27.13 2.08 -11.31
CA ILE A 45 -26.16 2.50 -10.28
C ILE A 45 -25.43 3.76 -10.77
N ARG A 46 -25.53 4.86 -10.00
CA ARG A 46 -24.92 6.16 -10.36
C ARG A 46 -23.39 6.13 -10.36
N LYS A 47 -22.78 5.38 -9.43
CA LYS A 47 -21.32 5.24 -9.31
C LYS A 47 -20.91 3.82 -9.68
N PRO A 48 -19.90 3.64 -10.56
CA PRO A 48 -19.44 2.30 -10.90
C PRO A 48 -18.80 1.62 -9.70
N LEU A 49 -19.00 0.30 -9.61
CA LEU A 49 -18.43 -0.54 -8.56
C LEU A 49 -17.09 -1.10 -9.02
N SER A 50 -16.23 -1.49 -8.08
CA SER A 50 -14.97 -2.17 -8.38
C SER A 50 -14.75 -3.36 -7.45
N THR A 51 -14.23 -4.46 -8.01
CA THR A 51 -13.88 -5.70 -7.28
C THR A 51 -12.38 -5.85 -7.03
N GLU A 52 -11.63 -4.75 -7.11
CA GLU A 52 -10.18 -4.75 -6.92
C GLU A 52 -9.78 -5.06 -5.46
N PRO A 53 -8.63 -5.73 -5.25
CA PRO A 53 -8.15 -6.02 -3.91
C PRO A 53 -7.74 -4.74 -3.16
N ASN A 54 -7.99 -4.70 -1.85
CA ASN A 54 -7.73 -3.55 -0.97
C ASN A 54 -8.56 -2.30 -1.28
N ASN A 55 -9.82 -2.48 -1.71
CA ASN A 55 -10.83 -1.43 -1.75
C ASN A 55 -11.88 -1.69 -0.65
N LEU A 56 -11.95 -0.82 0.36
CA LEU A 56 -12.83 -1.03 1.52
C LEU A 56 -14.31 -0.78 1.19
N LEU A 57 -14.61 0.08 0.21
CA LEU A 57 -15.98 0.46 -0.12
C LEU A 57 -16.49 -0.18 -1.41
N ASN A 58 -15.64 -0.90 -2.14
CA ASN A 58 -15.94 -1.50 -3.45
C ASN A 58 -16.50 -0.49 -4.49
N ILE A 59 -16.16 0.79 -4.33
CA ILE A 59 -16.54 1.86 -5.27
C ILE A 59 -15.33 2.23 -6.11
N ALA A 60 -15.52 2.35 -7.42
CA ALA A 60 -14.49 2.83 -8.33
C ALA A 60 -14.26 4.33 -8.11
N SER A 61 -13.29 4.66 -7.26
CA SER A 61 -12.95 6.02 -6.88
C SER A 61 -11.45 6.15 -6.65
N PHE A 62 -10.90 7.35 -6.85
CA PHE A 62 -9.49 7.57 -6.65
C PHE A 62 -9.04 7.26 -5.22
N ARG A 63 -9.81 7.66 -4.20
CA ARG A 63 -9.40 7.56 -2.79
C ARG A 63 -9.25 6.13 -2.28
N TYR A 64 -10.17 5.25 -2.66
CA TYR A 64 -10.25 3.90 -2.11
C TYR A 64 -9.59 2.83 -3.00
N ASN A 65 -9.00 3.21 -4.13
CA ASN A 65 -8.39 2.26 -5.06
C ASN A 65 -7.08 1.66 -4.53
N GLY A 66 -7.03 0.34 -4.41
CA GLY A 66 -5.87 -0.40 -3.90
C GLY A 66 -4.69 -0.53 -4.88
N LEU A 67 -4.91 -0.32 -6.18
CA LEU A 67 -3.88 -0.45 -7.22
C LEU A 67 -3.01 0.80 -7.30
N VAL A 68 -3.66 1.96 -7.33
CA VAL A 68 -3.05 3.27 -7.59
C VAL A 68 -2.19 3.77 -6.41
N HIS A 69 -2.65 3.52 -5.19
CA HIS A 69 -1.96 4.02 -4.01
C HIS A 69 -0.77 3.16 -3.60
N LYS A 70 0.30 3.84 -3.15
CA LYS A 70 1.49 3.20 -2.57
C LYS A 70 1.21 2.56 -1.21
N LYS A 71 0.22 3.10 -0.50
CA LYS A 71 -0.26 2.63 0.80
C LYS A 71 -1.76 2.38 0.66
N SER A 72 -2.18 1.16 0.91
CA SER A 72 -3.58 0.77 0.99
C SER A 72 -3.73 -0.23 2.13
N ILE A 73 -4.95 -0.30 2.66
CA ILE A 73 -5.35 -1.22 3.71
C ILE A 73 -6.61 -1.92 3.22
N GLY A 74 -6.60 -3.24 3.25
CA GLY A 74 -7.74 -4.11 3.10
C GLY A 74 -7.97 -4.88 4.39
N ILE A 75 -9.22 -5.19 4.67
CA ILE A 75 -9.60 -6.05 5.78
C ILE A 75 -10.26 -7.28 5.15
N GLU A 76 -9.68 -8.45 5.41
CA GLU A 76 -10.21 -9.73 4.98
C GLU A 76 -10.72 -10.49 6.21
N GLY A 77 -11.68 -11.38 5.97
CA GLY A 77 -12.16 -12.30 7.01
C GLY A 77 -11.05 -13.22 7.53
N PRO A 78 -11.24 -13.82 8.71
CA PRO A 78 -10.29 -14.77 9.26
C PRO A 78 -10.13 -15.97 8.30
N PRO A 79 -8.92 -16.55 8.18
CA PRO A 79 -8.67 -17.68 7.28
C PRO A 79 -9.34 -18.97 7.77
N GLU A 80 -9.62 -19.07 9.07
CA GLU A 80 -10.28 -20.21 9.69
C GLU A 80 -11.80 -20.06 9.65
N LYS A 81 -12.51 -21.08 9.15
CA LYS A 81 -13.98 -21.14 9.16
C LYS A 81 -14.46 -21.24 10.62
N GLY A 82 -14.77 -20.11 11.23
CA GLY A 82 -15.21 -20.00 12.64
C GLY A 82 -14.19 -19.35 13.58
N GLY A 83 -13.01 -18.98 13.08
CA GLY A 83 -12.02 -18.25 13.87
C GLY A 83 -12.50 -16.83 14.20
N LYS A 84 -12.29 -16.38 15.43
CA LYS A 84 -12.58 -15.00 15.85
C LYS A 84 -11.37 -14.13 15.51
N GLY A 85 -11.51 -13.19 14.58
CA GLY A 85 -10.43 -12.27 14.19
C GLY A 85 -10.63 -11.61 12.83
N PHE A 86 -9.63 -10.86 12.37
CA PHE A 86 -9.57 -10.30 11.02
C PHE A 86 -8.14 -10.28 10.47
N VAL A 87 -7.99 -10.29 9.16
CA VAL A 87 -6.70 -10.17 8.49
C VAL A 87 -6.57 -8.78 7.91
N ALA A 88 -5.60 -8.00 8.39
CA ALA A 88 -5.24 -6.75 7.75
C ALA A 88 -4.25 -7.01 6.61
N VAL A 89 -4.63 -6.60 5.41
CA VAL A 89 -3.79 -6.65 4.22
C VAL A 89 -3.32 -5.24 3.91
N TYR A 90 -2.02 -5.03 3.76
CA TYR A 90 -1.49 -3.71 3.42
C TYR A 90 -0.30 -3.79 2.47
N LYS A 91 -0.04 -2.66 1.80
CA LYS A 91 1.06 -2.53 0.83
C LYS A 91 2.32 -1.94 1.47
N ARG A 92 3.47 -2.57 1.23
CA ARG A 92 4.80 -2.07 1.59
C ARG A 92 5.22 -0.93 0.65
N ALA A 93 5.35 0.26 1.20
CA ALA A 93 5.76 1.46 0.45
C ALA A 93 7.16 1.36 -0.20
N LYS A 94 8.07 0.55 0.36
CA LYS A 94 9.43 0.33 -0.21
C LYS A 94 9.44 -0.64 -1.39
N ALA A 95 8.47 -1.55 -1.46
CA ALA A 95 8.44 -2.68 -2.40
C ALA A 95 7.34 -2.56 -3.47
N VAL A 96 6.88 -1.33 -3.78
CA VAL A 96 5.80 -1.08 -4.75
C VAL A 96 6.07 -1.67 -6.13
N HIS A 97 7.34 -1.71 -6.54
CA HIS A 97 7.80 -2.26 -7.82
C HIS A 97 7.92 -3.79 -7.83
N LYS A 98 7.67 -4.46 -6.71
CA LYS A 98 7.77 -5.92 -6.55
C LYS A 98 6.41 -6.44 -6.06
N PRO A 99 5.43 -6.69 -6.94
CA PRO A 99 4.06 -7.03 -6.52
C PRO A 99 4.01 -8.24 -5.59
N ALA A 100 4.78 -9.30 -5.89
CA ALA A 100 4.89 -10.50 -5.06
C ALA A 100 5.34 -10.22 -3.61
N LYS A 101 6.19 -9.19 -3.40
CA LYS A 101 6.68 -8.78 -2.08
C LYS A 101 5.99 -7.51 -1.57
N CYS A 102 5.07 -6.89 -2.32
CA CYS A 102 4.47 -5.63 -1.91
C CYS A 102 3.38 -5.87 -0.86
N THR A 103 2.58 -6.90 -1.05
CA THR A 103 1.46 -7.24 -0.16
C THR A 103 1.96 -7.91 1.10
N VAL A 104 1.47 -7.46 2.25
CA VAL A 104 1.68 -8.08 3.56
C VAL A 104 0.32 -8.33 4.18
N LYS A 105 0.11 -9.55 4.66
CA LYS A 105 -1.07 -9.93 5.42
C LYS A 105 -0.66 -10.14 6.88
N ARG A 106 -1.43 -9.58 7.80
CA ARG A 106 -1.26 -9.77 9.25
C ARG A 106 -2.60 -10.17 9.84
N THR A 107 -2.63 -11.36 10.43
CA THR A 107 -3.82 -11.88 11.12
C THR A 107 -3.83 -11.33 12.53
N PHE A 108 -4.95 -10.73 12.91
CA PHE A 108 -5.27 -10.34 14.27
C PHE A 108 -6.33 -11.32 14.79
N SER A 109 -5.94 -12.18 15.72
CA SER A 109 -6.85 -13.08 16.42
C SER A 109 -6.82 -12.76 17.91
N TRP A 110 -8.00 -12.74 18.54
CA TRP A 110 -8.16 -12.33 19.93
C TRP A 110 -7.50 -13.30 20.94
N LEU A 111 -7.07 -14.48 20.46
CA LEU A 111 -6.40 -15.51 21.25
C LEU A 111 -4.87 -15.57 21.01
N VAL A 112 -4.34 -14.83 20.03
CA VAL A 112 -2.91 -14.86 19.65
C VAL A 112 -2.28 -13.48 19.84
N GLN A 113 -2.61 -12.81 20.93
CA GLN A 113 -1.93 -11.56 21.32
C GLN A 113 -0.59 -11.79 22.06
N GLN A 114 -0.13 -13.05 22.20
CA GLN A 114 1.05 -13.42 22.99
C GLN A 114 2.37 -13.52 22.19
N GLN A 115 2.50 -12.84 21.07
CA GLN A 115 3.80 -12.69 20.41
C GLN A 115 4.00 -11.25 19.94
N CYS A 116 4.17 -10.37 20.92
CA CYS A 116 5.11 -9.28 20.85
C CYS A 116 6.01 -9.34 22.09
#